data_AF-A0A6G1LPT0-F1
#
_entry.id   AF-A0A6G1LPT0-F1
#
_cell.length_a   1.000
_cell.length_b   1.000
_cell.length_c   1.000
_cell.angle_alpha   90.00
_cell.angle_beta   90.00
_cell.angle_gamma   90.00
#
_symmetry.space_group_name_H-M   'P 1'
#
loop_
_entity.id
_entity.type
_entity.pdbx_description
1 polymer ?
#
loop_
_entity_poly.entity_id
_entity_poly.type
_entity_poly.pdbx_seq_one_letter_code
_entity_poly.pdbx_strand_id
1 'polypeptide(L)'
;VIDDWLSIKNNKQTRKIMKKYAYRAKVLTLMLLYSVYGCFSVYVLVILFNNLKQIFFTDSNLLNRCSVLFLENSFFFNITMHLAGQLEVLKNKFQTFVNKPNTEANYRKKFIRLINRHSKLMEFYKNLEDSFNLFILIKLVTMTIVLAFIGLRINLCLMENNHIEVAKNALVVNFCLMESMVLTYGGDFLQRESEGIFYAL
;
A
#
# COMPACT_ATOMS: atom_id res chain seq x y z
N VAL A 1 -0.96 20.97 -4.01
CA VAL A 1 -1.46 19.81 -4.79
C VAL A 1 -2.03 20.22 -6.15
N ILE A 2 -2.95 21.19 -6.22
CA ILE A 2 -3.57 21.65 -7.48
C ILE A 2 -2.56 22.32 -8.43
N ASP A 3 -1.69 23.20 -7.93
CA ASP A 3 -0.65 23.85 -8.75
C ASP A 3 0.42 22.87 -9.28
N ASP A 4 0.69 21.80 -8.53
CA ASP A 4 1.56 20.73 -9.02
C ASP A 4 0.92 19.98 -10.17
N TRP A 5 -0.38 19.70 -10.07
CA TRP A 5 -1.14 19.04 -11.12
C TRP A 5 -1.15 19.85 -12.42
N LEU A 6 -1.22 21.18 -12.33
CA LEU A 6 -1.12 22.11 -13.47
C LEU A 6 0.30 22.14 -14.06
N SER A 7 1.34 22.17 -13.22
CA SER A 7 2.74 22.04 -13.64
C SER A 7 3.04 20.72 -14.37
N ILE A 8 2.39 19.63 -13.94
CA ILE A 8 2.56 18.28 -14.48
C ILE A 8 1.92 18.13 -15.86
N LYS A 9 0.78 18.78 -16.11
CA LYS A 9 0.04 18.66 -17.38
C LYS A 9 0.89 19.03 -18.60
N ASN A 10 1.82 19.96 -18.43
CA ASN A 10 2.67 20.50 -19.50
C ASN A 10 4.00 19.74 -19.69
N ASN A 11 4.38 18.79 -18.82
CA ASN A 11 5.62 18.02 -18.94
C ASN A 11 5.35 16.53 -19.22
N LYS A 12 5.60 16.10 -20.46
CA LYS A 12 5.34 14.74 -20.95
C LYS A 12 6.06 13.65 -20.13
N GLN A 13 7.27 13.93 -19.65
CA GLN A 13 8.07 12.97 -18.88
C GLN A 13 7.55 12.80 -17.45
N THR A 14 7.26 13.91 -16.76
CA THR A 14 6.64 13.91 -15.43
C THR A 14 5.28 13.22 -15.45
N ARG A 15 4.47 13.49 -16.49
CA ARG A 15 3.17 12.84 -16.68
C ARG A 15 3.31 11.33 -16.90
N LYS A 16 4.35 10.88 -17.61
CA LYS A 16 4.60 9.44 -17.84
C LYS A 16 4.98 8.73 -16.53
N ILE A 17 5.82 9.35 -15.70
CA ILE A 17 6.21 8.82 -14.37
C ILE A 17 4.98 8.73 -13.47
N MET A 18 4.22 9.82 -13.31
CA MET A 18 3.03 9.78 -12.45
C MET A 18 1.95 8.82 -12.97
N LYS A 19 1.75 8.70 -14.29
CA LYS A 19 0.85 7.67 -14.84
C LYS A 19 1.34 6.26 -14.54
N LYS A 20 2.65 6.00 -14.61
CA LYS A 20 3.24 4.71 -14.26
C LYS A 20 3.01 4.36 -12.79
N TYR A 21 3.19 5.32 -11.87
CA TYR A 21 2.95 5.10 -10.44
C TYR A 21 1.48 4.97 -10.09
N ALA A 22 0.62 5.83 -10.67
CA ALA A 22 -0.83 5.68 -10.54
C ALA A 22 -1.30 4.33 -11.11
N TYR A 23 -0.70 3.87 -12.21
CA TYR A 23 -0.99 2.56 -12.79
C TYR A 23 -0.49 1.43 -11.91
N ARG A 24 0.75 1.49 -11.40
CA ARG A 24 1.30 0.49 -10.47
C ARG A 24 0.47 0.40 -9.18
N ALA A 25 0.11 1.55 -8.60
CA ALA A 25 -0.79 1.61 -7.45
C ALA A 25 -2.14 0.95 -7.77
N LYS A 26 -2.78 1.33 -8.89
CA LYS A 26 -4.04 0.71 -9.33
C LYS A 26 -3.92 -0.78 -9.59
N VAL A 27 -2.86 -1.24 -10.24
CA VAL A 27 -2.63 -2.65 -10.53
C VAL A 27 -2.42 -3.43 -9.23
N LEU A 28 -1.64 -2.93 -8.29
CA LEU A 28 -1.49 -3.56 -6.97
C LEU A 28 -2.81 -3.57 -6.19
N THR A 29 -3.56 -2.46 -6.19
CA THR A 29 -4.91 -2.43 -5.58
C THR A 29 -5.84 -3.45 -6.25
N LEU A 30 -5.78 -3.61 -7.57
CA LEU A 30 -6.53 -4.64 -8.29
C LEU A 30 -6.03 -6.04 -7.95
N MET A 31 -4.72 -6.28 -7.84
CA MET A 31 -4.17 -7.57 -7.42
C MET A 31 -4.64 -7.94 -6.01
N LEU A 32 -4.71 -6.98 -5.08
CA LEU A 32 -5.24 -7.18 -3.74
C LEU A 32 -6.75 -7.49 -3.78
N LEU A 33 -7.53 -6.76 -4.58
CA LEU A 33 -8.95 -7.05 -4.80
C LEU A 33 -9.16 -8.46 -5.36
N TYR A 34 -8.37 -8.86 -6.35
CA TYR A 34 -8.44 -10.19 -6.95
C TYR A 34 -8.02 -11.29 -5.97
N SER A 35 -7.02 -11.05 -5.12
CA SER A 35 -6.65 -11.97 -4.06
C SER A 35 -7.78 -12.12 -3.03
N VAL A 36 -8.42 -11.03 -2.61
CA VAL A 36 -9.59 -11.08 -1.71
C VAL A 36 -10.75 -11.82 -2.35
N TYR A 37 -11.08 -11.49 -3.61
CA TYR A 37 -12.16 -12.14 -4.34
C TYR A 37 -11.87 -13.62 -4.62
N GLY A 38 -10.61 -13.97 -4.87
CA GLY A 38 -10.13 -15.34 -5.03
C GLY A 38 -10.19 -16.14 -3.73
N CYS A 39 -9.73 -15.57 -2.61
CA CYS A 39 -9.86 -16.21 -1.30
C CYS A 39 -11.34 -16.38 -0.92
N PHE A 40 -12.19 -15.39 -1.21
CA PHE A 40 -13.63 -15.47 -1.00
C PHE A 40 -14.29 -16.53 -1.89
N SER A 41 -13.94 -16.59 -3.18
CA SER A 41 -14.51 -17.58 -4.10
C SER A 41 -14.08 -19.00 -3.74
N VAL A 42 -12.82 -19.23 -3.36
CA VAL A 42 -12.34 -20.53 -2.87
C VAL A 42 -13.01 -20.88 -1.54
N TYR A 43 -13.18 -19.94 -0.62
CA TYR A 43 -13.91 -20.15 0.64
C TYR A 43 -15.37 -20.54 0.40
N VAL A 44 -16.06 -19.83 -0.49
CA VAL A 44 -17.44 -20.12 -0.90
C VAL A 44 -17.53 -21.47 -1.62
N LEU A 45 -16.56 -21.85 -2.45
CA LEU A 45 -16.48 -23.17 -3.10
C LEU A 45 -16.26 -24.30 -2.09
N VAL A 46 -15.40 -24.11 -1.09
CA VAL A 46 -15.16 -25.07 0.01
C VAL A 46 -16.42 -25.27 0.88
N ILE A 47 -17.24 -24.24 1.03
CA ILE A 47 -18.55 -24.28 1.72
C ILE A 47 -19.63 -24.93 0.85
N LEU A 48 -19.73 -24.53 -0.43
CA LEU A 48 -20.67 -25.06 -1.43
C LEU A 48 -20.50 -26.57 -1.61
N PHE A 49 -19.26 -27.06 -1.63
CA PHE A 49 -18.95 -28.49 -1.77
C PHE A 49 -19.42 -29.34 -0.58
N ASN A 50 -19.61 -28.75 0.61
CA ASN A 50 -19.88 -29.51 1.83
C ASN A 50 -21.30 -29.35 2.39
N ASN A 51 -21.99 -28.21 2.26
CA ASN A 51 -23.37 -28.07 2.77
C ASN A 51 -24.19 -26.95 2.12
N LEU A 52 -25.30 -27.31 1.46
CA LEU A 52 -26.36 -26.39 0.98
C LEU A 52 -27.03 -25.57 2.10
N LYS A 53 -26.95 -26.01 3.37
CA LYS A 53 -27.49 -25.30 4.55
C LYS A 53 -26.60 -24.17 5.08
N GLN A 54 -25.28 -24.25 4.90
CA GLN A 54 -24.34 -23.25 5.42
C GLN A 54 -24.37 -21.94 4.60
N ILE A 55 -24.84 -22.03 3.35
CA ILE A 55 -25.13 -20.89 2.46
C ILE A 55 -26.19 -19.96 3.05
N PHE A 56 -27.14 -20.50 3.82
CA PHE A 56 -28.24 -19.71 4.41
C PHE A 56 -27.82 -18.94 5.68
N PHE A 57 -26.78 -19.41 6.38
CA PHE A 57 -26.15 -18.72 7.52
C PHE A 57 -24.84 -18.05 7.06
N THR A 58 -24.97 -17.14 6.09
CA THR A 58 -23.92 -16.18 5.80
C THR A 58 -23.86 -15.19 6.96
N ASP A 59 -22.76 -15.19 7.73
CA ASP A 59 -22.44 -14.13 8.68
C ASP A 59 -22.23 -12.82 7.90
N SER A 60 -23.29 -12.05 7.68
CA SER A 60 -23.28 -10.71 7.08
C SER A 60 -22.25 -9.78 7.74
N ASN A 61 -21.88 -10.09 8.98
CA ASN A 61 -20.86 -9.42 9.77
C ASN A 61 -19.43 -9.61 9.23
N LEU A 62 -19.08 -10.76 8.65
CA LEU A 62 -17.72 -11.01 8.15
C LEU A 62 -17.45 -10.24 6.87
N LEU A 63 -18.41 -10.24 5.94
CA LEU A 63 -18.34 -9.49 4.68
C LEU A 63 -18.18 -7.99 4.94
N ASN A 64 -18.96 -7.47 5.90
CA ASN A 64 -18.92 -6.06 6.29
C ASN A 64 -17.59 -5.69 6.98
N ARG A 65 -17.00 -6.60 7.77
CA ARG A 65 -15.67 -6.38 8.39
C ARG A 65 -14.56 -6.38 7.35
N CYS A 66 -14.59 -7.29 6.37
CA CYS A 66 -13.58 -7.34 5.30
C CYS A 66 -13.63 -6.11 4.38
N SER A 67 -14.83 -5.60 4.07
CA SER A 67 -14.98 -4.42 3.20
C SER A 67 -14.45 -3.13 3.86
N VAL A 68 -14.69 -2.94 5.16
CA VAL A 68 -14.17 -1.78 5.92
C VAL A 68 -12.64 -1.83 6.00
N LEU A 69 -12.07 -2.99 6.34
CA LEU A 69 -10.62 -3.19 6.39
C LEU A 69 -9.95 -2.94 5.03
N PHE A 70 -10.57 -3.38 3.94
CA PHE A 70 -10.05 -3.13 2.59
C PHE A 70 -10.01 -1.63 2.26
N LEU A 71 -11.03 -0.87 2.67
CA LEU A 71 -11.13 0.56 2.40
C LEU A 71 -10.02 1.34 3.11
N GLU A 72 -9.79 1.05 4.39
CA GLU A 72 -8.73 1.70 5.20
C GLU A 72 -7.34 1.45 4.62
N ASN A 73 -7.00 0.18 4.35
CA ASN A 73 -5.70 -0.20 3.79
C ASN A 73 -5.49 0.42 2.41
N SER A 74 -6.52 0.43 1.57
CA SER A 74 -6.46 1.03 0.24
C SER A 74 -6.23 2.53 0.30
N PHE A 75 -6.87 3.23 1.23
CA PHE A 75 -6.68 4.67 1.41
C PHE A 75 -5.24 4.99 1.82
N PHE A 76 -4.73 4.33 2.87
CA PHE A 76 -3.36 4.52 3.35
C PHE A 76 -2.33 4.20 2.26
N PHE A 77 -2.48 3.07 1.57
CA PHE A 77 -1.58 2.66 0.51
C PHE A 77 -1.59 3.64 -0.67
N ASN A 78 -2.76 4.13 -1.09
CA ASN A 78 -2.86 5.09 -2.19
C ASN A 78 -2.14 6.40 -1.88
N ILE A 79 -2.27 6.92 -0.66
CA ILE A 79 -1.59 8.14 -0.23
C ILE A 79 -0.07 7.93 -0.20
N THR A 80 0.38 6.83 0.40
CA THR A 80 1.79 6.42 0.48
C THR A 80 2.42 6.32 -0.91
N MET A 81 1.75 5.62 -1.84
CA MET A 81 2.22 5.48 -3.22
C MET A 81 2.19 6.80 -4.00
N HIS A 82 1.22 7.68 -3.73
CA HIS A 82 1.17 9.00 -4.36
C HIS A 82 2.37 9.85 -3.93
N LEU A 83 2.67 9.88 -2.63
CA LEU A 83 3.81 10.59 -2.07
C LEU A 83 5.13 10.05 -2.64
N ALA A 84 5.28 8.72 -2.67
CA ALA A 84 6.48 8.10 -3.22
C ALA A 84 6.69 8.45 -4.71
N GLY A 85 5.61 8.48 -5.50
CA GLY A 85 5.66 8.95 -6.89
C GLY A 85 6.06 10.44 -7.03
N GLN A 86 5.69 11.29 -6.07
CA GLN A 86 6.12 12.70 -6.04
C GLN A 86 7.61 12.84 -5.72
N LEU A 87 8.14 11.99 -4.82
CA LEU A 87 9.58 11.94 -4.50
C LEU A 87 10.40 11.50 -5.73
N GLU A 88 9.97 10.47 -6.45
CA GLU A 88 10.69 10.04 -7.66
C GLU A 88 10.67 11.09 -8.78
N VAL A 89 9.55 11.80 -8.94
CA VAL A 89 9.47 12.95 -9.85
C VAL A 89 10.48 14.03 -9.44
N LEU A 90 10.62 14.28 -8.15
CA LEU A 90 11.57 15.27 -7.62
C LEU A 90 13.01 14.83 -7.85
N LYS A 91 13.34 13.56 -7.59
CA LYS A 91 14.64 12.95 -7.88
C LYS A 91 15.03 13.11 -9.35
N ASN A 92 14.12 12.79 -10.28
CA ASN A 92 14.36 12.98 -11.71
C ASN A 92 14.59 14.45 -12.10
N LYS A 93 13.92 15.39 -11.43
CA LYS A 93 14.16 16.84 -11.63
C LYS A 93 15.54 17.27 -11.13
N PHE A 94 16.03 16.72 -10.02
CA PHE A 94 17.41 16.94 -9.54
C PHE A 94 18.44 16.42 -10.53
N GLN A 95 18.30 15.18 -11.02
CA GLN A 95 19.22 14.62 -12.02
C GLN A 95 19.25 15.44 -13.32
N THR A 96 18.09 15.89 -13.78
CA THR A 96 17.99 16.76 -14.98
C THR A 96 18.63 18.14 -14.73
N PHE A 97 18.60 18.63 -13.49
CA PHE A 97 19.20 19.90 -13.10
C PHE A 97 20.72 19.83 -13.10
N VAL A 98 21.32 18.74 -12.58
CA VAL A 98 22.78 18.53 -12.58
C VAL A 98 23.33 18.43 -14.01
N ASN A 99 22.61 17.78 -14.93
CA ASN A 99 23.08 17.51 -16.29
C ASN A 99 22.92 18.69 -17.28
N LYS A 100 22.50 19.89 -16.84
CA LYS A 100 22.30 21.05 -17.73
C LYS A 100 23.21 22.23 -17.38
N PRO A 101 23.97 22.79 -18.33
CA PRO A 101 24.70 24.03 -18.09
C PRO A 101 23.69 25.18 -17.88
N ASN A 102 23.79 25.89 -16.76
CA ASN A 102 22.95 27.04 -16.43
C ASN A 102 23.82 28.20 -15.94
N THR A 103 23.39 29.44 -16.18
CA THR A 103 23.98 30.64 -15.58
C THR A 103 23.84 30.61 -14.04
N GLU A 104 24.84 31.09 -13.30
CA GLU A 104 24.96 30.97 -11.84
C GLU A 104 23.72 31.47 -11.06
N ALA A 105 23.15 32.62 -11.45
CA ALA A 105 21.96 33.18 -10.82
C ALA A 105 20.68 32.37 -11.07
N ASN A 106 20.56 31.74 -12.25
CA ASN A 106 19.44 30.86 -12.59
C ASN A 106 19.58 29.48 -11.93
N TYR A 107 20.83 29.04 -11.73
CA TYR A 107 21.17 27.81 -11.01
C TYR A 107 20.71 27.88 -9.55
N ARG A 108 21.12 28.92 -8.80
CA ARG A 108 20.71 29.10 -7.39
C ARG A 108 19.19 29.16 -7.23
N LYS A 109 18.48 29.93 -8.08
CA LYS A 109 17.01 30.03 -8.01
C LYS A 109 16.31 28.70 -8.28
N LYS A 110 16.77 27.91 -9.26
CA LYS A 110 16.21 26.58 -9.55
C LYS A 110 16.50 25.58 -8.43
N PHE A 111 17.71 25.61 -7.88
CA PHE A 111 18.11 24.73 -6.79
C PHE A 111 17.26 24.94 -5.54
N ILE A 112 17.13 26.20 -5.10
CA ILE A 112 16.27 26.57 -3.95
C ILE A 112 14.82 26.10 -4.18
N ARG A 113 14.31 26.20 -5.41
CA ARG A 113 12.96 25.72 -5.75
C ARG A 113 12.81 24.20 -5.58
N LEU A 114 13.83 23.42 -5.93
CA LEU A 114 13.82 21.96 -5.75
C LEU A 114 13.92 21.56 -4.27
N ILE A 115 14.77 22.24 -3.50
CA ILE A 115 14.87 22.04 -2.04
C ILE A 115 13.56 22.40 -1.35
N ASN A 116 12.96 23.55 -1.66
CA ASN A 116 11.67 23.93 -1.08
C ASN A 116 10.57 22.92 -1.42
N ARG A 117 10.64 22.30 -2.62
CA ARG A 117 9.73 21.21 -2.99
C ARG A 117 9.98 19.96 -2.15
N HIS A 118 11.24 19.57 -1.96
CA HIS A 118 11.62 18.44 -1.09
C HIS A 118 11.10 18.65 0.33
N SER A 119 11.35 19.82 0.91
CA SER A 119 10.92 20.18 2.27
C SER A 119 9.41 20.04 2.44
N LYS A 120 8.61 20.52 1.48
CA LYS A 120 7.15 20.38 1.52
C LYS A 120 6.68 18.93 1.43
N LEU A 121 7.35 18.09 0.64
CA LEU A 121 7.04 16.66 0.57
C LEU A 121 7.38 15.96 1.88
N MET A 122 8.51 16.31 2.50
CA MET A 122 8.92 15.75 3.78
C MET A 122 8.00 16.19 4.93
N GLU A 123 7.53 17.43 4.91
CA GLU A 123 6.50 17.91 5.85
C GLU A 123 5.20 17.12 5.69
N PHE A 124 4.77 16.84 4.44
CA PHE A 124 3.62 15.98 4.19
C PHE A 124 3.84 14.53 4.63
N TYR A 125 5.04 13.97 4.42
CA TYR A 125 5.43 12.65 4.94
C TYR A 125 5.30 12.60 6.46
N LYS A 126 5.86 13.60 7.15
CA LYS A 126 5.82 13.69 8.61
C LYS A 126 4.39 13.80 9.14
N ASN A 127 3.53 14.59 8.50
CA ASN A 127 2.11 14.66 8.87
C ASN A 127 1.39 13.33 8.69
N LEU A 128 1.74 12.54 7.66
CA LEU A 128 1.22 11.19 7.48
C LEU A 128 1.72 10.23 8.55
N GLU A 129 3.02 10.29 8.86
CA GLU A 129 3.63 9.51 9.93
C GLU A 129 2.93 9.82 11.26
N ASP A 130 2.80 11.09 11.63
CA ASP A 130 2.13 11.51 12.87
C ASP A 130 0.66 11.07 12.92
N SER A 131 -0.04 11.08 11.77
CA SER A 131 -1.45 10.65 11.68
C SER A 131 -1.62 9.13 11.77
N PHE A 132 -0.71 8.35 11.19
CA PHE A 132 -0.89 6.90 11.01
C PHE A 132 0.07 6.04 11.84
N ASN A 133 1.10 6.59 12.47
CA ASN A 133 2.09 5.81 13.23
C ASN A 133 1.44 4.92 14.30
N LEU A 134 0.62 5.52 15.17
CA LEU A 134 -0.09 4.77 16.20
C LEU A 134 -1.10 3.77 15.60
N PHE A 135 -1.74 4.13 14.48
CA PHE A 135 -2.65 3.24 13.77
C PHE A 135 -1.94 2.01 13.21
N ILE A 136 -0.80 2.20 12.52
CA ILE A 136 0.03 1.12 11.97
C ILE A 136 0.56 0.23 13.09
N LEU A 137 0.99 0.81 14.21
CA LEU A 137 1.47 0.04 15.36
C LEU A 137 0.37 -0.85 15.93
N ILE A 138 -0.82 -0.30 16.21
CA ILE A 138 -1.98 -1.07 16.70
C ILE A 138 -2.35 -2.16 15.68
N LYS A 139 -2.29 -1.85 14.39
CA LYS A 139 -2.60 -2.79 13.32
C LYS A 139 -1.62 -3.96 13.29
N LEU A 140 -0.31 -3.72 13.37
CA LEU A 140 0.72 -4.76 13.41
C LEU A 140 0.56 -5.66 14.65
N VAL A 141 0.35 -5.06 15.83
CA VAL A 141 0.10 -5.82 17.06
C VAL A 141 -1.15 -6.69 16.92
N THR A 142 -2.25 -6.11 16.43
CA THR A 142 -3.49 -6.86 16.21
C THR A 142 -3.28 -8.03 15.23
N MET A 143 -2.53 -7.82 14.14
CA MET A 143 -2.22 -8.87 13.17
C MET A 143 -1.41 -10.00 13.78
N THR A 144 -0.42 -9.70 14.61
CA THR A 144 0.37 -10.74 15.29
C THR A 144 -0.48 -11.60 16.22
N ILE A 145 -1.37 -10.97 16.99
CA ILE A 145 -2.30 -11.66 17.89
C ILE A 145 -3.26 -12.55 17.09
N VAL A 146 -3.86 -12.01 16.02
CA VAL A 146 -4.77 -12.75 15.14
C VAL A 146 -4.08 -13.96 14.50
N LEU A 147 -2.85 -13.79 13.98
CA LEU A 147 -2.07 -14.88 13.41
C LEU A 147 -1.78 -15.99 14.44
N ALA A 148 -1.47 -15.63 15.69
CA ALA A 148 -1.25 -16.60 16.75
C ALA A 148 -2.51 -17.43 17.05
N PHE A 149 -3.68 -16.79 17.17
CA PHE A 149 -4.94 -17.50 17.38
C PHE A 149 -5.34 -18.38 16.20
N ILE A 150 -5.16 -17.92 14.96
CA ILE A 150 -5.45 -18.73 13.78
C ILE A 150 -4.49 -19.93 13.69
N GLY A 151 -3.21 -19.74 14.00
CA GLY A 151 -2.23 -20.83 14.07
C GLY A 151 -2.63 -21.91 15.09
N LEU A 152 -3.09 -21.49 16.28
CA LEU A 152 -3.62 -22.42 17.28
C LEU A 152 -4.86 -23.16 16.78
N ARG A 153 -5.78 -22.46 16.09
CA ARG A 153 -6.98 -23.07 15.50
C ARG A 153 -6.63 -24.10 14.42
N ILE A 154 -5.67 -23.81 13.55
CA ILE A 154 -5.18 -24.76 12.55
C ILE A 154 -4.65 -26.03 13.23
N ASN A 155 -3.83 -25.88 14.27
CA ASN A 155 -3.31 -27.03 15.02
C ASN A 155 -4.42 -27.89 15.63
N LEU A 156 -5.43 -27.27 16.25
CA LEU A 156 -6.59 -28.00 16.80
C LEU A 156 -7.38 -28.73 15.71
N CYS A 157 -7.67 -28.07 14.59
CA CYS A 157 -8.40 -28.69 13.48
C CYS A 157 -7.63 -29.84 12.81
N LEU A 158 -6.29 -29.78 12.80
CA LEU A 158 -5.45 -30.89 12.36
C LEU A 158 -5.57 -32.10 13.28
N MET A 159 -5.63 -31.91 14.60
CA MET A 159 -5.83 -33.00 15.56
C MET A 159 -7.20 -33.66 15.42
N GLU A 160 -8.22 -32.89 15.04
CA GLU A 160 -9.58 -33.36 14.78
C GLU A 160 -9.76 -33.99 13.39
N ASN A 161 -8.70 -34.07 12.56
CA ASN A 161 -8.75 -34.45 11.14
C ASN A 161 -9.77 -33.65 10.31
N ASN A 162 -10.07 -32.41 10.72
CA ASN A 162 -11.00 -31.52 10.04
C ASN A 162 -10.27 -30.69 8.98
N HIS A 163 -9.93 -31.34 7.87
CA HIS A 163 -9.17 -30.73 6.76
C HIS A 163 -9.89 -29.54 6.10
N ILE A 164 -11.22 -29.48 6.17
CA ILE A 164 -12.01 -28.37 5.63
C ILE A 164 -11.75 -27.09 6.42
N GLU A 165 -11.78 -27.18 7.74
CA GLU A 165 -11.55 -26.03 8.62
C GLU A 165 -10.08 -25.60 8.58
N VAL A 166 -9.15 -26.54 8.42
CA VAL A 166 -7.74 -26.24 8.14
C VAL A 166 -7.59 -25.42 6.85
N ALA A 167 -8.25 -25.84 5.75
CA ALA A 167 -8.18 -25.12 4.48
C ALA A 167 -8.76 -23.69 4.59
N LYS A 168 -9.87 -23.51 5.31
CA LYS A 168 -10.45 -22.19 5.58
C LYS A 168 -9.48 -21.28 6.34
N ASN A 169 -8.93 -21.77 7.45
CA ASN A 169 -8.01 -20.98 8.26
C ASN A 169 -6.70 -20.67 7.51
N ALA A 170 -6.21 -21.59 6.68
CA ALA A 170 -5.05 -21.34 5.81
C ALA A 170 -5.29 -20.21 4.80
N LEU A 171 -6.50 -20.07 4.25
CA LEU A 171 -6.86 -18.93 3.39
C LEU A 171 -6.84 -17.60 4.16
N VAL A 172 -7.33 -17.60 5.39
CA VAL A 172 -7.30 -16.40 6.26
C VAL A 172 -5.86 -16.00 6.59
N VAL A 173 -4.97 -16.96 6.88
CA VAL A 173 -3.53 -16.68 7.08
C VAL A 173 -2.92 -16.03 5.85
N ASN A 174 -3.17 -16.56 4.66
CA ASN A 174 -2.66 -15.97 3.41
C ASN A 174 -3.11 -14.52 3.22
N PHE A 175 -4.37 -14.21 3.54
CA PHE A 175 -4.89 -12.85 3.49
C PHE A 175 -4.15 -11.92 4.47
N CYS A 176 -4.01 -12.32 5.73
CA CYS A 176 -3.29 -11.52 6.74
C CYS A 176 -1.81 -11.27 6.34
N LEU A 177 -1.14 -12.27 5.75
CA LEU A 177 0.23 -12.12 5.26
C LEU A 177 0.33 -11.12 4.11
N MET A 178 -0.58 -11.20 3.13
CA MET A 178 -0.64 -10.24 2.02
C MET A 178 -0.89 -8.81 2.50
N GLU A 179 -1.81 -8.62 3.46
CA GLU A 179 -2.09 -7.32 4.07
C GLU A 179 -0.83 -6.74 4.75
N SER A 180 -0.11 -7.57 5.51
CA SER A 180 1.11 -7.14 6.20
C SER A 180 2.22 -6.71 5.21
N MET A 181 2.41 -7.47 4.13
CA MET A 181 3.39 -7.14 3.08
C MET A 181 3.11 -5.80 2.41
N VAL A 182 1.84 -5.44 2.18
CA VAL A 182 1.48 -4.17 1.52
C VAL A 182 1.84 -2.98 2.41
N LEU A 183 1.55 -3.08 3.70
CA LEU A 183 1.87 -2.05 4.69
C LEU A 183 3.39 -1.84 4.79
N THR A 184 4.17 -2.91 4.92
CA THR A 184 5.63 -2.81 5.03
C THR A 184 6.28 -2.37 3.73
N TYR A 185 5.81 -2.87 2.58
CA TYR A 185 6.32 -2.46 1.26
C TYR A 185 6.12 -0.96 1.01
N GLY A 186 4.97 -0.40 1.41
CA GLY A 186 4.70 1.03 1.30
C GLY A 186 5.69 1.88 2.10
N GLY A 187 6.00 1.47 3.33
CA GLY A 187 6.98 2.12 4.21
C GLY A 187 8.40 2.06 3.64
N ASP A 188 8.89 0.85 3.33
CA ASP A 188 10.23 0.64 2.77
C ASP A 188 10.44 1.41 1.46
N PHE A 189 9.41 1.48 0.62
CA PHE A 189 9.47 2.21 -0.63
C PHE A 189 9.60 3.72 -0.41
N LEU A 190 8.82 4.30 0.52
CA LEU A 190 8.94 5.71 0.88
C LEU A 190 10.33 6.05 1.41
N GLN A 191 10.86 5.21 2.31
CA GLN A 191 12.20 5.38 2.86
C GLN A 191 13.25 5.39 1.75
N ARG A 192 13.20 4.40 0.85
CA ARG A 192 14.16 4.27 -0.26
C ARG A 192 14.11 5.47 -1.22
N GLU A 193 12.92 5.97 -1.57
CA GLU A 193 12.80 7.13 -2.47
C GLU A 193 13.26 8.43 -1.80
N SER A 194 13.03 8.57 -0.49
CA SER A 194 13.55 9.70 0.30
C SER A 194 15.09 9.71 0.32
N GLU A 195 15.71 8.58 0.69
CA GLU A 195 17.17 8.42 0.70
C GLU A 195 17.78 8.57 -0.70
N GLY A 196 17.07 8.07 -1.72
CA GLY A 196 17.49 8.15 -3.12
C GLY A 196 17.62 9.57 -3.68
N ILE A 197 17.00 10.58 -3.05
CA ILE A 197 17.21 11.99 -3.41
C ILE A 197 18.58 12.47 -2.95
N PHE A 198 19.04 12.03 -1.77
CA PHE A 198 20.37 12.36 -1.25
C PHE A 198 21.48 11.80 -2.13
N TYR A 199 21.35 10.55 -2.58
CA TYR A 199 22.31 9.92 -3.51
C TYR A 199 22.30 10.50 -4.93
N ALA A 200 21.24 11.23 -5.31
CA ALA A 200 21.12 11.84 -6.63
C ALA A 200 21.65 13.28 -6.68
N LEU A 201 22.02 13.86 -5.53
CA LEU A 201 22.66 15.16 -5.37
C LEU A 201 24.17 15.03 -5.49
#